data_AF-I4G7Q4-F1
#
_entry.id   AF-I4G7Q4-F1
#
_cell.length_a   1.000
_cell.length_b   1.000
_cell.length_c   1.000
_cell.angle_alpha   90.00
_cell.angle_beta   90.00
_cell.angle_gamma   90.00
#
_symmetry.space_group_name_H-M   'P 1'
#
loop_
_entity.id
_entity.type
_entity.pdbx_description
1 polymer ?
#
loop_
_entity_poly.entity_id
_entity_poly.type
_entity_poly.pdbx_seq_one_letter_code
_entity_poly.pdbx_strand_id
1 'polypeptide(L)'
;MIIRPLLSLILFLRTRVSVAGVEHAISETRRRIMSLDQILSAAASGDFAHYNPQHIIDAVNALLPLGKDAALAAIESYLDKRNLDIDPQEGLFLVLRVLFEVPTNPGYHLPMRLGGSSPPPPPVLESLPHFPLVLIDDRPLIMISGFVLGGYAESITVHIHHFRATGTPRGKALAPSQSPSSVLDQFQAIYKRAYGTPPSQHEIALIQAQLSDT
;
A
#
# COMPACT_ATOMS: atom_id res chain seq x y z
N MET A 1 -20.92 63.18 -44.56
CA MET A 1 -21.57 61.88 -44.23
C MET A 1 -20.45 60.83 -44.16
N ILE A 2 -19.62 60.81 -43.11
CA ILE A 2 -19.67 60.09 -41.81
C ILE A 2 -19.75 58.53 -41.92
N ILE A 3 -18.82 57.85 -41.20
CA ILE A 3 -18.82 56.47 -40.60
C ILE A 3 -18.30 55.32 -41.50
N ARG A 4 -17.03 54.87 -41.41
CA ARG A 4 -16.26 53.94 -40.50
C ARG A 4 -16.10 52.51 -41.06
N PRO A 5 -14.91 51.89 -40.95
CA PRO A 5 -14.70 50.45 -41.13
C PRO A 5 -14.85 49.70 -39.78
N LEU A 6 -15.42 48.49 -39.81
CA LEU A 6 -15.44 47.57 -38.67
C LEU A 6 -14.24 46.63 -38.76
N LEU A 7 -13.27 46.84 -37.85
CA LEU A 7 -12.26 45.84 -37.49
C LEU A 7 -12.92 44.77 -36.59
N SER A 8 -12.85 43.50 -36.99
CA SER A 8 -13.00 42.38 -36.06
C SER A 8 -11.61 41.96 -35.57
N LEU A 9 -11.35 42.30 -34.30
CA LEU A 9 -10.17 41.95 -33.54
C LEU A 9 -10.29 40.48 -33.09
N ILE A 10 -9.54 39.56 -33.72
CA ILE A 10 -9.35 38.20 -33.20
C ILE A 10 -8.23 38.26 -32.16
N LEU A 11 -8.60 38.20 -30.89
CA LEU A 11 -7.69 38.15 -29.76
C LEU A 11 -7.13 36.71 -29.63
N PHE A 12 -5.98 36.44 -30.25
CA PHE A 12 -5.23 35.20 -30.02
C PHE A 12 -4.48 35.29 -28.68
N LEU A 13 -5.08 34.77 -27.61
CA LEU A 13 -4.37 34.47 -26.36
C LEU A 13 -3.42 33.29 -26.60
N ARG A 14 -2.20 33.57 -27.05
CA ARG A 14 -1.09 32.62 -26.98
C ARG A 14 -0.57 32.56 -25.54
N THR A 15 -0.97 31.55 -24.79
CA THR A 15 -0.28 31.15 -23.56
C THR A 15 1.15 30.73 -23.93
N ARG A 16 2.12 31.62 -23.67
CA ARG A 16 3.55 31.26 -23.70
C ARG A 16 3.83 30.37 -22.48
N VAL A 17 3.75 29.06 -22.66
CA VAL A 17 4.36 28.13 -21.71
C VAL A 17 5.88 28.28 -21.86
N SER A 18 6.54 28.79 -20.82
CA SER A 18 7.99 28.97 -20.81
C SER A 18 8.70 27.61 -20.81
N VAL A 19 9.70 27.43 -21.67
CA VAL A 19 10.54 26.22 -21.73
C VAL A 19 11.13 25.90 -20.34
N ALA A 20 11.53 26.91 -19.58
CA ALA A 20 12.03 26.75 -18.21
C ALA A 20 10.96 26.24 -17.22
N GLY A 21 9.68 26.58 -17.43
CA GLY A 21 8.57 26.08 -16.63
C GLY A 21 8.26 24.61 -16.91
N VAL A 22 8.43 24.18 -18.18
CA VAL A 22 8.30 22.78 -18.59
C VAL A 22 9.44 21.94 -18.02
N GLU A 23 10.68 22.43 -18.11
CA GLU A 23 11.86 21.73 -17.57
C GLU A 23 11.82 21.60 -16.04
N HIS A 24 11.33 22.62 -15.32
CA HIS A 24 11.15 22.55 -13.87
C HIS A 24 10.07 21.53 -13.47
N ALA A 25 8.92 21.54 -14.14
CA ALA A 25 7.86 20.57 -13.89
C ALA A 25 8.34 19.14 -14.18
N ILE A 26 9.07 18.92 -15.28
CA ILE A 26 9.67 17.62 -15.62
C ILE A 26 10.70 17.20 -14.55
N SER A 27 11.52 18.13 -14.03
CA SER A 27 12.51 17.86 -12.98
C SER A 27 11.86 17.48 -11.64
N GLU A 28 10.80 18.19 -11.22
CA GLU A 28 10.04 17.85 -10.01
C GLU A 28 9.31 16.52 -10.15
N THR A 29 8.67 16.28 -11.29
CA THR A 29 8.04 14.99 -11.60
C THR A 29 9.08 13.88 -11.58
N ARG A 30 10.27 14.07 -12.15
CA ARG A 30 11.35 13.07 -12.14
C ARG A 30 11.89 12.82 -10.74
N ARG A 31 12.06 13.86 -9.91
CA ARG A 31 12.43 13.71 -8.49
C ARG A 31 11.38 12.97 -7.68
N ARG A 32 10.10 13.27 -7.88
CA ARG A 32 8.97 12.57 -7.23
C ARG A 32 8.85 11.11 -7.68
N ILE A 33 9.10 10.82 -8.95
CA ILE A 33 9.09 9.44 -9.48
C ILE A 33 10.27 8.65 -8.92
N MET A 34 11.47 9.25 -8.84
CA MET A 34 12.63 8.61 -8.22
C MET A 34 12.40 8.35 -6.72
N SER A 35 11.69 9.23 -6.00
CA SER A 35 11.31 8.96 -4.61
C SER A 35 10.27 7.84 -4.50
N LEU A 36 9.32 7.74 -5.43
CA LEU A 36 8.28 6.70 -5.35
C LEU A 36 8.83 5.30 -5.67
N ASP A 37 9.72 5.17 -6.66
CA ASP A 37 10.36 3.87 -6.98
C ASP A 37 11.15 3.33 -5.79
N GLN A 38 11.87 4.20 -5.07
CA GLN A 38 12.60 3.85 -3.84
C GLN A 38 11.67 3.44 -2.71
N ILE A 39 10.58 4.19 -2.49
CA ILE A 39 9.57 3.88 -1.48
C ILE A 39 8.92 2.52 -1.76
N LEU A 40 8.50 2.27 -3.01
CA LEU A 40 7.91 1.00 -3.42
C LEU A 40 8.93 -0.14 -3.32
N SER A 41 10.20 0.10 -3.65
CA SER A 41 11.26 -0.90 -3.50
C SER A 41 11.48 -1.30 -2.05
N ALA A 42 11.44 -0.35 -1.11
CA ALA A 42 11.55 -0.65 0.32
C ALA A 42 10.34 -1.44 0.84
N ALA A 43 9.15 -1.11 0.33
CA ALA A 43 7.90 -1.78 0.69
C ALA A 43 7.72 -3.16 0.04
N ALA A 44 8.39 -3.45 -1.08
CA ALA A 44 8.23 -4.70 -1.84
C ALA A 44 8.92 -5.93 -1.20
N SER A 45 9.68 -5.75 -0.12
CA SER A 45 10.45 -6.83 0.53
C SER A 45 9.62 -8.09 0.82
N GLY A 46 10.23 -9.26 0.59
CA GLY A 46 9.72 -10.58 0.99
C GLY A 46 10.29 -11.08 2.31
N ASP A 47 11.22 -10.34 2.93
CA ASP A 47 11.80 -10.69 4.23
C ASP A 47 10.88 -10.23 5.37
N PHE A 48 9.89 -11.05 5.69
CA PHE A 48 8.93 -10.76 6.74
C PHE A 48 9.48 -10.92 8.16
N ALA A 49 10.62 -11.59 8.33
CA ALA A 49 11.28 -11.66 9.64
C ALA A 49 11.86 -10.31 10.06
N HIS A 50 12.28 -9.48 9.11
CA HIS A 50 12.78 -8.12 9.31
C HIS A 50 11.80 -7.07 8.77
N TYR A 51 10.51 -7.38 8.80
CA TYR A 51 9.47 -6.46 8.33
C TYR A 51 9.47 -5.15 9.12
N ASN A 52 9.55 -4.02 8.40
CA ASN A 52 9.41 -2.69 8.96
C ASN A 52 8.07 -2.06 8.53
N PRO A 53 7.11 -1.84 9.45
CA PRO A 53 5.82 -1.21 9.14
C PRO A 53 5.95 0.15 8.46
N GLN A 54 7.03 0.89 8.71
CA GLN A 54 7.25 2.22 8.15
C GLN A 54 7.32 2.19 6.62
N HIS A 55 7.89 1.15 6.02
CA HIS A 55 7.96 1.05 4.55
C HIS A 55 6.56 0.97 3.92
N ILE A 56 5.63 0.25 4.55
CA ILE A 56 4.24 0.18 4.09
C ILE A 56 3.53 1.52 4.33
N ILE A 57 3.77 2.16 5.48
CA ILE A 57 3.22 3.47 5.80
C ILE A 57 3.63 4.51 4.75
N ASP A 58 4.93 4.60 4.44
CA ASP A 58 5.47 5.54 3.47
C ASP A 58 4.92 5.27 2.06
N ALA A 59 4.83 4.00 1.65
CA ALA A 59 4.25 3.63 0.36
C ALA A 59 2.78 4.03 0.26
N VAL A 60 1.96 3.68 1.24
CA VAL A 60 0.55 4.04 1.25
C VAL A 60 0.35 5.54 1.28
N ASN A 61 1.11 6.27 2.10
CA ASN A 61 1.01 7.73 2.20
C ASN A 61 1.50 8.45 0.94
N ALA A 62 2.47 7.89 0.21
CA ALA A 62 2.92 8.42 -1.07
C ALA A 62 1.92 8.13 -2.21
N LEU A 63 1.28 6.96 -2.19
CA LEU A 63 0.33 6.53 -3.21
C LEU A 63 -1.05 7.17 -3.04
N LEU A 64 -1.51 7.34 -1.80
CA LEU A 64 -2.88 7.78 -1.51
C LEU A 64 -3.27 9.11 -2.19
N PRO A 65 -2.44 10.17 -2.18
CA PRO A 65 -2.77 11.44 -2.84
C PRO A 65 -2.90 11.35 -4.35
N LEU A 66 -2.39 10.28 -4.98
CA LEU A 66 -2.50 10.06 -6.42
C LEU A 66 -3.93 9.63 -6.82
N GLY A 67 -4.70 9.11 -5.87
CA GLY A 67 -5.98 8.46 -6.13
C GLY A 67 -5.82 7.05 -6.73
N LYS A 68 -6.94 6.32 -6.82
CA LYS A 68 -6.97 4.89 -7.15
C LYS A 68 -6.18 4.53 -8.41
N ASP A 69 -6.55 5.13 -9.54
CA ASP A 69 -6.07 4.67 -10.84
C ASP A 69 -4.58 4.99 -11.02
N ALA A 70 -4.15 6.17 -10.61
CA ALA A 70 -2.75 6.57 -10.68
C ALA A 70 -1.87 5.83 -9.65
N ALA A 71 -2.38 5.52 -8.46
CA ALA A 71 -1.67 4.69 -7.49
C ALA A 71 -1.41 3.28 -8.02
N LEU A 72 -2.45 2.63 -8.59
CA LEU A 72 -2.30 1.30 -9.18
C LEU A 72 -1.38 1.32 -10.41
N ALA A 73 -1.48 2.34 -11.27
CA ALA A 73 -0.59 2.51 -12.41
C ALA A 73 0.88 2.73 -11.99
N ALA A 74 1.11 3.41 -10.86
CA ALA A 74 2.45 3.58 -10.32
C ALA A 74 3.05 2.26 -9.82
N ILE A 75 2.25 1.41 -9.17
CA ILE A 75 2.67 0.06 -8.77
C ILE A 75 2.97 -0.80 -9.99
N GLU A 76 2.12 -0.81 -11.02
CA GLU A 76 2.39 -1.52 -12.28
C GLU A 76 3.68 -1.03 -12.95
N SER A 77 3.86 0.29 -13.05
CA SER A 77 5.07 0.88 -13.63
C SER A 77 6.34 0.54 -12.84
N TYR A 78 6.22 0.31 -11.54
CA TYR A 78 7.31 -0.19 -10.71
C TYR A 78 7.63 -1.65 -11.06
N LEU A 79 6.61 -2.51 -11.16
CA LEU A 79 6.73 -3.93 -11.49
C LEU A 79 7.29 -4.18 -12.89
N ASP A 80 6.92 -3.36 -13.88
CA ASP A 80 7.39 -3.49 -15.28
C ASP A 80 8.92 -3.37 -15.43
N LYS A 81 9.61 -2.83 -14.41
CA LYS A 81 11.07 -2.67 -14.39
C LYS A 81 11.78 -3.76 -13.58
N ARG A 82 11.08 -4.79 -13.12
CA ARG A 82 11.58 -5.82 -12.22
C ARG A 82 11.48 -7.21 -12.85
N ASN A 83 12.37 -8.09 -12.46
CA ASN A 83 12.28 -9.51 -12.78
C ASN A 83 11.52 -10.21 -11.66
N LEU A 84 10.22 -10.44 -11.86
CA LEU A 84 9.32 -10.99 -10.84
C LEU A 84 9.63 -12.44 -10.43
N ASP A 85 10.56 -13.11 -11.12
CA ASP A 85 11.04 -14.44 -10.74
C ASP A 85 12.10 -14.39 -9.62
N ILE A 86 12.74 -13.23 -9.40
CA ILE A 86 13.86 -13.06 -8.45
C ILE A 86 13.70 -11.84 -7.54
N ASP A 87 13.05 -10.78 -7.99
CA ASP A 87 12.88 -9.54 -7.24
C ASP A 87 11.65 -9.70 -6.33
N PRO A 88 11.75 -9.42 -5.01
CA PRO A 88 10.65 -9.60 -4.10
C PRO A 88 9.48 -8.63 -4.39
N GLN A 89 8.26 -9.13 -4.22
CA GLN A 89 7.01 -8.40 -4.47
C GLN A 89 5.95 -8.61 -3.39
N GLU A 90 6.20 -9.50 -2.43
CA GLU A 90 5.22 -9.94 -1.44
C GLU A 90 4.74 -8.79 -0.56
N GLY A 91 5.64 -7.86 -0.21
CA GLY A 91 5.29 -6.67 0.55
C GLY A 91 4.33 -5.73 -0.19
N LEU A 92 4.26 -5.75 -1.52
CA LEU A 92 3.31 -4.93 -2.26
C LEU A 92 1.86 -5.43 -2.13
N PHE A 93 1.64 -6.72 -1.83
CA PHE A 93 0.29 -7.17 -1.45
C PHE A 93 -0.16 -6.52 -0.13
N LEU A 94 0.78 -6.29 0.79
CA LEU A 94 0.53 -5.60 2.06
C LEU A 94 0.19 -4.13 1.79
N VAL A 95 0.92 -3.48 0.89
CA VAL A 95 0.60 -2.11 0.43
C VAL A 95 -0.83 -2.02 -0.10
N LEU A 96 -1.23 -2.93 -1.00
CA LEU A 96 -2.59 -2.93 -1.56
C LEU A 96 -3.65 -3.13 -0.48
N ARG A 97 -3.45 -4.08 0.45
CA ARG A 97 -4.37 -4.32 1.57
C ARG A 97 -4.53 -3.13 2.49
N VAL A 98 -3.51 -2.31 2.65
CA VAL A 98 -3.56 -1.14 3.55
C VAL A 98 -4.06 0.11 2.82
N LEU A 99 -3.77 0.23 1.52
CA LEU A 99 -4.20 1.35 0.67
C LEU A 99 -5.70 1.34 0.40
N PHE A 100 -6.33 0.17 0.35
CA PHE A 100 -7.73 0.00 0.06
C PHE A 100 -8.52 -0.42 1.30
N GLU A 101 -9.75 0.07 1.42
CA GLU A 101 -10.68 -0.32 2.48
C GLU A 101 -11.08 -1.80 2.33
N VAL A 102 -11.36 -2.43 3.47
CA VAL A 102 -11.96 -3.77 3.50
C VAL A 102 -13.36 -3.69 2.88
N PRO A 103 -13.68 -4.52 1.88
CA PRO A 103 -15.00 -4.51 1.27
C PRO A 103 -16.08 -4.93 2.29
N THR A 104 -17.22 -4.23 2.32
CA THR A 104 -18.32 -4.54 3.25
C THR A 104 -18.86 -5.97 3.09
N ASN A 105 -18.77 -6.51 1.88
CA ASN A 105 -19.05 -7.91 1.56
C ASN A 105 -17.88 -8.43 0.70
N PRO A 106 -17.11 -9.44 1.16
CA PRO A 106 -17.42 -10.36 2.25
C PRO A 106 -16.98 -9.91 3.66
N GLY A 107 -16.48 -8.69 3.84
CA GLY A 107 -15.99 -8.23 5.14
C GLY A 107 -14.52 -8.57 5.41
N TYR A 108 -13.77 -9.00 4.39
CA TYR A 108 -12.32 -9.24 4.42
C TYR A 108 -11.72 -9.06 3.02
N HIS A 109 -10.41 -8.87 2.92
CA HIS A 109 -9.72 -8.79 1.64
C HIS A 109 -9.54 -10.17 0.98
N LEU A 110 -9.49 -10.17 -0.36
CA LEU A 110 -9.14 -11.34 -1.15
C LEU A 110 -7.88 -12.04 -0.59
N PRO A 111 -7.93 -13.32 -0.20
CA PRO A 111 -6.79 -14.04 0.36
C PRO A 111 -5.56 -13.99 -0.56
N MET A 112 -4.38 -13.80 0.03
CA MET A 112 -3.10 -13.88 -0.69
C MET A 112 -2.73 -15.35 -0.89
N ARG A 113 -2.72 -15.85 -2.12
CA ARG A 113 -2.36 -17.24 -2.42
C ARG A 113 -0.85 -17.40 -2.58
N LEU A 114 -0.12 -17.10 -1.51
CA LEU A 114 1.35 -17.14 -1.45
C LEU A 114 1.91 -18.36 -0.71
N GLY A 115 1.09 -19.38 -0.45
CA GLY A 115 1.46 -20.58 0.31
C GLY A 115 0.83 -20.63 1.69
N GLY A 116 1.30 -21.57 2.52
CA GLY A 116 0.87 -21.69 3.92
C GLY A 116 1.61 -20.69 4.81
N SER A 117 0.97 -20.22 5.87
CA SER A 117 1.58 -19.30 6.85
C SER A 117 1.52 -19.87 8.25
N SER A 118 2.36 -19.35 9.14
CA SER A 118 2.28 -19.58 10.59
C SER A 118 2.23 -18.24 11.32
N PRO A 119 1.15 -17.94 12.08
CA PRO A 119 -0.07 -18.73 12.22
C PRO A 119 -0.82 -18.88 10.88
N PRO A 120 -1.70 -19.89 10.75
CA PRO A 120 -2.61 -19.99 9.60
C PRO A 120 -3.62 -18.83 9.64
N PRO A 121 -4.33 -18.53 8.54
CA PRO A 121 -5.48 -17.63 8.58
C PRO A 121 -6.47 -18.02 9.70
N PRO A 122 -7.17 -17.05 10.33
CA PRO A 122 -8.12 -17.39 11.38
C PRO A 122 -9.27 -18.23 10.81
N PRO A 123 -9.94 -19.07 11.64
CA PRO A 123 -11.09 -19.86 11.21
C PRO A 123 -12.24 -19.03 10.63
N VAL A 124 -12.37 -17.78 11.08
CA VAL A 124 -13.36 -16.79 10.61
C VAL A 124 -12.60 -15.58 10.06
N LEU A 125 -12.57 -15.39 8.74
CA LEU A 125 -11.73 -14.38 8.07
C LEU A 125 -12.13 -12.95 8.43
N GLU A 126 -13.40 -12.72 8.69
CA GLU A 126 -13.97 -11.43 9.13
C GLU A 126 -13.38 -10.96 10.48
N SER A 127 -12.82 -11.87 11.27
CA SER A 127 -12.18 -11.53 12.55
C SER A 127 -10.80 -10.86 12.38
N LEU A 128 -10.12 -11.10 11.24
CA LEU A 128 -8.88 -10.45 10.82
C LEU A 128 -8.93 -10.10 9.32
N PRO A 129 -9.68 -9.05 8.95
CA PRO A 129 -10.01 -8.78 7.56
C PRO A 129 -8.81 -8.40 6.68
N HIS A 130 -7.68 -8.01 7.29
CA HIS A 130 -6.43 -7.66 6.63
C HIS A 130 -5.39 -8.78 6.62
N PHE A 131 -5.70 -9.96 7.16
CA PHE A 131 -4.75 -11.08 7.31
C PHE A 131 -3.90 -11.29 6.03
N PRO A 132 -2.55 -11.31 6.11
CA PRO A 132 -1.74 -11.60 7.31
C PRO A 132 -1.37 -10.38 8.17
N LEU A 133 -1.96 -9.23 7.91
CA LEU A 133 -1.77 -8.02 8.71
C LEU A 133 -2.88 -7.85 9.75
N VAL A 134 -2.54 -7.13 10.82
CA VAL A 134 -3.50 -6.37 11.62
C VAL A 134 -3.15 -4.89 11.52
N LEU A 135 -4.18 -4.06 11.29
CA LEU A 135 -4.03 -2.60 11.27
C LEU A 135 -4.47 -2.06 12.64
N ILE A 136 -3.52 -1.58 13.46
CA ILE A 136 -3.78 -1.02 14.79
C ILE A 136 -3.22 0.38 14.83
N ASP A 137 -4.08 1.39 15.08
CA ASP A 137 -3.66 2.80 15.11
C ASP A 137 -2.83 3.19 13.87
N ASP A 138 -3.35 2.87 12.68
CA ASP A 138 -2.67 3.13 11.40
C ASP A 138 -1.26 2.48 11.29
N ARG A 139 -0.92 1.49 12.13
CA ARG A 139 0.28 0.65 11.98
C ARG A 139 -0.09 -0.69 11.33
N PRO A 140 0.44 -1.00 10.13
CA PRO A 140 0.24 -2.29 9.50
C PRO A 140 1.24 -3.29 10.09
N LEU A 141 0.80 -4.11 11.04
CA LEU A 141 1.64 -5.10 11.72
C LEU A 141 1.44 -6.47 11.09
N ILE A 142 2.54 -7.13 10.71
CA ILE A 142 2.49 -8.49 10.15
C ILE A 142 2.42 -9.51 11.28
N MET A 143 1.54 -10.50 11.11
CA MET A 143 1.33 -11.56 12.09
C MET A 143 2.12 -12.83 11.80
N ILE A 144 2.77 -12.91 10.63
CA ILE A 144 3.48 -14.09 10.13
C ILE A 144 4.93 -13.73 9.83
N SER A 145 5.84 -14.69 9.94
CA SER A 145 7.27 -14.51 9.62
C SER A 145 7.63 -14.86 8.17
N GLY A 146 6.68 -15.39 7.40
CA GLY A 146 6.88 -15.81 6.03
C GLY A 146 5.78 -16.75 5.53
N PHE A 147 5.90 -17.14 4.26
CA PHE A 147 5.07 -18.18 3.65
C PHE A 147 5.90 -19.41 3.32
N VAL A 148 5.28 -20.59 3.39
CA VAL A 148 5.82 -21.86 2.93
C VAL A 148 5.07 -22.26 1.67
N LEU A 149 5.79 -22.26 0.54
CA LEU A 149 5.22 -22.57 -0.77
C LEU A 149 5.21 -24.08 -1.06
N GLY A 150 4.06 -24.58 -1.49
CA GLY A 150 3.88 -25.93 -2.04
C GLY A 150 3.59 -25.94 -3.54
N GLY A 151 3.86 -24.84 -4.25
CA GLY A 151 3.52 -24.62 -5.66
C GLY A 151 3.91 -23.21 -6.11
N TYR A 152 3.20 -22.67 -7.11
CA TYR A 152 3.42 -21.31 -7.59
C TYR A 152 2.70 -20.29 -6.72
N ALA A 153 3.42 -19.25 -6.31
CA ALA A 153 2.83 -18.08 -5.69
C ALA A 153 1.91 -17.35 -6.68
N GLU A 154 0.79 -16.83 -6.19
CA GLU A 154 -0.08 -15.96 -6.99
C GLU A 154 0.63 -14.66 -7.39
N SER A 155 0.42 -14.23 -8.63
CA SER A 155 0.94 -12.95 -9.11
C SER A 155 0.18 -11.79 -8.47
N ILE A 156 0.93 -10.75 -8.07
CA ILE A 156 0.35 -9.51 -7.57
C ILE A 156 -0.57 -8.82 -8.58
N THR A 157 -0.37 -9.04 -9.88
CA THR A 157 -1.22 -8.48 -10.94
C THR A 157 -2.70 -8.88 -10.76
N VAL A 158 -2.97 -10.06 -10.20
CA VAL A 158 -4.33 -10.50 -9.85
C VAL A 158 -4.98 -9.55 -8.85
N HIS A 159 -4.23 -9.12 -7.83
CA HIS A 159 -4.71 -8.19 -6.80
C HIS A 159 -4.85 -6.76 -7.35
N ILE A 160 -3.90 -6.32 -8.18
CA ILE A 160 -4.01 -5.02 -8.86
C ILE A 160 -5.29 -4.94 -9.69
N HIS A 161 -5.59 -5.97 -10.48
CA HIS A 161 -6.85 -6.03 -11.26
C HIS A 161 -8.09 -6.06 -10.37
N HIS A 162 -8.06 -6.82 -9.27
CA HIS A 162 -9.15 -6.84 -8.30
C HIS A 162 -9.42 -5.45 -7.71
N PHE A 163 -8.39 -4.79 -7.16
CA PHE A 163 -8.54 -3.47 -6.54
C PHE A 163 -8.86 -2.37 -7.56
N ARG A 164 -8.41 -2.49 -8.82
CA ARG A 164 -8.85 -1.59 -9.89
C ARG A 164 -10.36 -1.66 -10.08
N ALA A 165 -10.90 -2.88 -10.17
CA ALA A 165 -12.31 -3.12 -10.43
C ALA A 165 -13.21 -2.74 -9.24
N THR A 166 -12.84 -3.13 -8.02
CA THR A 166 -13.74 -3.07 -6.86
C THR A 166 -13.18 -2.33 -5.65
N GLY A 167 -11.91 -1.92 -5.67
CA GLY A 167 -11.25 -1.29 -4.55
C GLY A 167 -11.73 0.13 -4.30
N THR A 168 -11.97 0.44 -3.03
CA THR A 168 -12.19 1.81 -2.51
C THR A 168 -10.93 2.23 -1.76
N PRO A 169 -10.18 3.26 -2.20
CA PRO A 169 -9.02 3.74 -1.47
C PRO A 169 -9.43 4.20 -0.07
N ARG A 170 -8.52 4.03 0.88
CA ARG A 170 -8.68 4.56 2.25
C ARG A 170 -8.93 6.06 2.25
N GLY A 171 -9.71 6.54 3.23
CA GLY A 171 -10.09 7.96 3.29
C GLY A 171 -9.02 8.92 3.81
N LYS A 172 -8.00 8.42 4.52
CA LYS A 172 -6.98 9.23 5.20
C LYS A 172 -5.61 8.58 5.15
N ALA A 173 -4.55 9.39 5.24
CA ALA A 173 -3.18 8.89 5.41
C ALA A 173 -3.06 8.07 6.71
N LEU A 174 -2.10 7.14 6.73
CA LEU A 174 -1.68 6.44 7.95
C LEU A 174 -0.90 7.42 8.83
N ALA A 175 -1.31 7.56 10.08
CA ALA A 175 -0.65 8.42 11.05
C ALA A 175 -0.68 7.78 12.44
N PRO A 176 0.21 6.80 12.71
CA PRO A 176 0.33 6.21 14.04
C PRO A 176 0.56 7.24 15.13
N SER A 177 -0.09 7.05 16.27
CA SER A 177 -0.14 8.02 17.38
C SER A 177 -0.03 7.39 18.77
N GLN A 178 -0.38 6.12 18.90
CA GLN A 178 -0.38 5.37 20.15
C GLN A 178 1.02 4.85 20.50
N SER A 179 1.23 4.64 21.80
CA SER A 179 2.46 4.05 22.32
C SER A 179 2.58 2.57 21.91
N PRO A 180 3.81 2.06 21.74
CA PRO A 180 4.06 0.65 21.48
C PRO A 180 3.35 -0.31 22.44
N SER A 181 3.31 0.02 23.74
CA SER A 181 2.62 -0.80 24.75
C SER A 181 1.11 -0.91 24.48
N SER A 182 0.45 0.19 24.15
CA SER A 182 -0.99 0.21 23.87
C SER A 182 -1.33 -0.58 22.60
N VAL A 183 -0.45 -0.52 21.60
CA VAL A 183 -0.59 -1.29 20.37
C VAL A 183 -0.43 -2.78 20.64
N LEU A 184 0.53 -3.18 21.48
CA LEU A 184 0.75 -4.58 21.86
C LEU A 184 -0.43 -5.17 22.65
N ASP A 185 -1.04 -4.40 23.56
CA ASP A 185 -2.23 -4.84 24.30
C ASP A 185 -3.43 -5.07 23.36
N GLN A 186 -3.62 -4.17 22.39
CA GLN A 186 -4.66 -4.32 21.37
C GLN A 186 -4.40 -5.53 20.46
N PHE A 187 -3.15 -5.76 20.07
CA PHE A 187 -2.78 -6.94 19.29
C PHE A 187 -3.19 -8.22 20.02
N GLN A 188 -2.83 -8.36 21.30
CA GLN A 188 -3.17 -9.55 22.08
C GLN A 188 -4.69 -9.77 22.18
N ALA A 189 -5.46 -8.69 22.37
CA ALA A 189 -6.92 -8.76 22.42
C ALA A 189 -7.53 -9.18 21.06
N ILE A 190 -7.04 -8.61 19.96
CA ILE A 190 -7.47 -8.94 18.60
C ILE A 190 -7.13 -10.39 18.28
N TYR A 191 -5.90 -10.82 18.57
CA TYR A 191 -5.45 -12.19 18.35
C TYR A 191 -6.33 -13.18 19.12
N LYS A 192 -6.55 -12.95 20.43
CA LYS A 192 -7.37 -13.83 21.26
C LYS A 192 -8.80 -13.95 20.74
N ARG A 193 -9.37 -12.86 20.24
CA ARG A 193 -10.71 -12.87 19.62
C ARG A 193 -10.74 -13.68 18.34
N ALA A 194 -9.70 -13.58 17.51
CA ALA A 194 -9.64 -14.24 16.19
C ALA A 194 -9.36 -15.75 16.28
N TYR A 195 -8.46 -16.17 17.18
CA TYR A 195 -8.01 -17.56 17.30
C TYR A 195 -8.60 -18.30 18.51
N GLY A 196 -9.28 -17.60 19.43
CA GLY A 196 -9.83 -18.17 20.67
C GLY A 196 -8.79 -18.39 21.78
N THR A 197 -7.50 -18.20 21.50
CA THR A 197 -6.38 -18.37 22.43
C THR A 197 -5.47 -17.15 22.41
N PRO A 198 -4.78 -16.80 23.51
CA PRO A 198 -3.77 -15.74 23.47
C PRO A 198 -2.64 -16.07 22.47
N PRO A 199 -1.94 -15.06 21.93
CA PRO A 199 -0.78 -15.28 21.08
C PRO A 199 0.34 -15.99 21.87
N SER A 200 1.12 -16.78 21.15
CA SER A 200 2.36 -17.39 21.65
C SER A 200 3.43 -16.33 21.91
N GLN A 201 4.48 -16.71 22.64
CA GLN A 201 5.64 -15.82 22.82
C GLN A 201 6.33 -15.48 21.49
N HIS A 202 6.29 -16.38 20.50
CA HIS A 202 6.86 -16.11 19.19
C HIS A 202 6.11 -14.98 18.47
N GLU A 203 4.78 -15.01 18.50
CA GLU A 203 3.95 -13.97 17.88
C GLU A 203 4.05 -12.63 18.62
N ILE A 204 4.15 -12.66 19.96
CA ILE A 204 4.42 -11.46 20.77
C ILE A 204 5.78 -10.86 20.39
N ALA A 205 6.83 -11.67 20.31
CA ALA A 205 8.16 -11.21 19.95
C ALA A 205 8.21 -10.62 18.53
N LEU A 206 7.51 -11.24 17.58
CA LEU A 206 7.38 -10.75 16.21
C LEU A 206 6.75 -9.36 16.15
N ILE A 207 5.67 -9.13 16.90
CA ILE A 207 5.01 -7.81 16.96
C ILE A 207 5.89 -6.79 17.70
N GLN A 208 6.54 -7.19 18.78
CA GLN A 208 7.44 -6.31 19.54
C GLN A 208 8.62 -5.82 18.69
N ALA A 209 9.20 -6.68 17.84
CA ALA A 209 10.26 -6.28 16.92
C ALA A 209 9.81 -5.14 15.99
N GLN A 210 8.60 -5.27 15.41
CA GLN A 210 8.02 -4.26 14.52
C GLN A 210 7.70 -2.93 15.20
N LEU A 211 7.50 -2.93 16.53
CA LEU A 211 7.21 -1.74 17.32
C LEU A 211 8.46 -1.04 17.86
N SER A 212 9.62 -1.71 17.80
CA SER A 212 10.89 -1.17 18.30
C SER A 212 11.64 -0.35 17.25
N ASP A 213 11.31 -0.53 15.97
CA ASP A 213 11.99 0.09 14.82
C ASP A 213 11.28 1.35 14.26
N THR A 214 10.30 1.89 15.00
CA THR A 214 9.58 3.15 14.68
C THR A 214 9.84 4.22 15.73
#